data_AF-A0A5P9J4B6-F1
#
_entry.id   AF-A0A5P9J4B6-F1
#
_cell.length_a   1.000
_cell.length_b   1.000
_cell.length_c   1.000
_cell.angle_alpha   90.00
_cell.angle_beta   90.00
_cell.angle_gamma   90.00
#
_symmetry.space_group_name_H-M   'P 1'
#
loop_
_entity.id
_entity.type
_entity.pdbx_description
1 polymer ?
#
loop_
_entity_poly.entity_id
_entity_poly.type
_entity_poly.pdbx_seq_one_letter_code
_entity_poly.pdbx_strand_id
1 'polypeptide(L)'
;MSWYPDDKTWLKTRKAQWKEVKESLQKIGLYAPQDVKLIKEYFLYGPDKEPLRTVNNYGEVRRKVRHVGMIVVWLHPSFERSYIIEELDKYEPGTRHPDDNVKDYYDGGERVLEFCDRDYATHKSATGEGVTSFFQGKEQLLAGLLLPSSVEDESWFKNRLKDGDEDRLKAKCERSFRMAINRLSSYFSKHMENPNPNFIYRYRLSYCISALKNFKGSEFEAQPLKENLVTFFAAIDKFTASPDKYPQCFVETAQEFTRLFNEADLPDSVHTLLAPYIKAAKEGAD
;
A
#
# COMPACT_ATOMS: atom_id res chain seq x y z
N MET A 1 26.24 -6.21 -0.44
CA MET A 1 26.16 -7.41 -1.29
C MET A 1 25.93 -6.96 -2.73
N SER A 2 26.97 -6.97 -3.55
CA SER A 2 26.81 -7.00 -5.02
C SER A 2 25.90 -8.16 -5.40
N TRP A 3 25.09 -8.00 -6.45
CA TRP A 3 24.14 -9.03 -6.84
C TRP A 3 24.81 -10.23 -7.52
N TYR A 4 24.50 -10.51 -8.78
CA TYR A 4 25.24 -11.48 -9.60
C TYR A 4 25.90 -10.77 -10.79
N PRO A 5 26.69 -9.70 -10.57
CA PRO A 5 27.18 -8.85 -11.67
C PRO A 5 28.13 -9.57 -12.63
N ASP A 6 28.81 -10.63 -12.17
CA ASP A 6 29.74 -11.42 -12.96
C ASP A 6 29.05 -12.51 -13.82
N ASP A 7 27.77 -12.80 -13.53
CA ASP A 7 26.95 -13.66 -14.37
C ASP A 7 26.45 -12.86 -15.60
N LYS A 8 27.05 -13.16 -16.76
CA LYS A 8 26.71 -12.51 -18.04
C LYS A 8 25.25 -12.75 -18.46
N THR A 9 24.68 -13.91 -18.13
CA THR A 9 23.29 -14.26 -18.45
C THR A 9 22.34 -13.46 -17.57
N TRP A 10 22.64 -13.37 -16.26
CA TRP A 10 21.94 -12.50 -15.32
C TRP A 10 21.94 -11.05 -15.81
N LEU A 11 23.12 -10.48 -16.10
CA LEU A 11 23.25 -9.09 -16.48
C LEU A 11 22.55 -8.78 -17.82
N LYS A 12 22.56 -9.71 -18.78
CA LYS A 12 21.82 -9.58 -20.04
C LYS A 12 20.31 -9.50 -19.78
N THR A 13 19.80 -10.39 -18.92
CA THR A 13 18.37 -10.43 -18.55
C THR A 13 17.95 -9.18 -17.81
N ARG A 14 18.73 -8.74 -16.81
CA ARG A 14 18.46 -7.49 -16.07
C ARG A 14 18.50 -6.28 -16.99
N LYS A 15 19.47 -6.16 -17.89
CA LYS A 15 19.50 -5.05 -18.87
C LYS A 15 18.25 -5.01 -19.76
N ALA A 16 17.66 -6.16 -20.09
CA ALA A 16 16.38 -6.21 -20.80
C ALA A 16 15.23 -5.72 -19.91
N GLN A 17 15.10 -6.25 -18.69
CA GLN A 17 14.08 -5.83 -17.71
C GLN A 17 14.17 -4.34 -17.35
N TRP A 18 15.36 -3.74 -17.39
CA TRP A 18 15.53 -2.32 -17.11
C TRP A 18 14.71 -1.42 -18.03
N LYS A 19 14.39 -1.85 -19.25
CA LYS A 19 13.55 -1.05 -20.17
C LYS A 19 12.17 -0.80 -19.56
N GLU A 20 11.55 -1.84 -19.01
CA GLU A 20 10.25 -1.77 -18.33
C GLU A 20 10.37 -0.97 -17.02
N VAL A 21 11.38 -1.27 -16.19
CA VAL A 21 11.60 -0.56 -14.92
C VAL A 21 11.81 0.95 -15.15
N LYS A 22 12.56 1.32 -16.19
CA LYS A 22 12.79 2.73 -16.54
C LYS A 22 11.49 3.43 -16.94
N GLU A 23 10.63 2.77 -17.72
CA GLU A 23 9.32 3.32 -18.09
C GLU A 23 8.44 3.52 -16.85
N SER A 24 8.42 2.55 -15.94
CA SER A 24 7.76 2.67 -14.64
C SER A 24 8.31 3.89 -13.88
N LEU A 25 9.63 4.00 -13.68
CA LEU A 25 10.24 5.14 -12.98
C LEU A 25 9.87 6.50 -13.60
N GLN A 26 9.80 6.58 -14.93
CA GLN A 26 9.38 7.79 -15.64
C GLN A 26 7.91 8.15 -15.39
N LYS A 27 7.01 7.14 -15.38
CA LYS A 27 5.58 7.34 -15.10
C LYS A 27 5.31 7.80 -13.66
N ILE A 28 6.11 7.36 -12.68
CA ILE A 28 6.02 7.87 -11.31
C ILE A 28 6.32 9.38 -11.29
N GLY A 29 7.36 9.81 -12.01
CA GLY A 29 7.76 11.21 -12.05
C GLY A 29 8.39 11.73 -10.74
N LEU A 30 8.82 10.85 -9.83
CA LEU A 30 9.48 11.27 -8.57
C LEU A 30 11.00 11.40 -8.68
N TYR A 31 11.60 10.83 -9.72
CA TYR A 31 13.04 10.68 -9.84
C TYR A 31 13.59 11.60 -10.91
N ALA A 32 14.59 12.40 -10.54
CA ALA A 32 15.30 13.20 -11.50
C ALA A 32 16.19 12.30 -12.39
N PRO A 33 16.63 12.76 -13.58
CA PRO A 33 17.46 11.94 -14.47
C PRO A 33 18.74 11.38 -13.81
N GLN A 34 19.35 12.14 -12.90
CA GLN A 34 20.50 11.68 -12.11
C GLN A 34 20.15 10.55 -11.15
N ASP A 35 18.96 10.58 -10.54
CA ASP A 35 18.49 9.54 -9.63
C ASP A 35 18.22 8.25 -10.41
N VAL A 36 17.61 8.36 -11.60
CA VAL A 36 17.36 7.20 -12.49
C VAL A 36 18.67 6.52 -12.87
N LYS A 37 19.76 7.28 -13.05
CA LYS A 37 21.09 6.70 -13.29
C LYS A 37 21.60 5.90 -12.08
N LEU A 38 21.47 6.44 -10.88
CA LEU A 38 21.86 5.75 -9.64
C LEU A 38 21.01 4.50 -9.41
N ILE A 39 19.69 4.61 -9.59
CA ILE A 39 18.74 3.50 -9.50
C ILE A 39 19.09 2.41 -10.51
N LYS A 40 19.52 2.76 -11.72
CA LYS A 40 19.98 1.78 -12.73
C LYS A 40 21.19 1.01 -12.26
N GLU A 41 22.20 1.69 -11.70
CA GLU A 41 23.42 1.02 -11.24
C GLU A 41 23.12 0.08 -10.07
N TYR A 42 22.29 0.54 -9.11
CA TYR A 42 21.71 -0.33 -8.10
C TYR A 42 21.00 -1.52 -8.76
N PHE A 43 20.10 -1.25 -9.71
CA PHE A 43 19.30 -2.25 -10.45
C PHE A 43 20.10 -3.26 -11.28
N LEU A 44 21.38 -3.03 -11.54
CA LEU A 44 22.18 -3.96 -12.33
C LEU A 44 23.21 -4.70 -11.48
N TYR A 45 23.75 -4.04 -10.48
CA TYR A 45 24.95 -4.48 -9.79
C TYR A 45 24.80 -4.56 -8.27
N GLY A 46 23.83 -3.84 -7.71
CA GLY A 46 23.54 -3.83 -6.29
C GLY A 46 24.20 -2.72 -5.48
N PRO A 47 23.95 -2.72 -4.16
CA PRO A 47 24.30 -1.64 -3.22
C PRO A 47 25.81 -1.34 -3.15
N ASP A 48 26.67 -2.35 -3.34
CA ASP A 48 28.12 -2.20 -3.14
C ASP A 48 28.77 -1.41 -4.28
N LYS A 49 28.14 -1.39 -5.47
CA LYS A 49 28.68 -0.65 -6.62
C LYS A 49 28.27 0.82 -6.59
N GLU A 50 26.99 1.10 -6.39
CA GLU A 50 26.49 2.46 -6.27
C GLU A 50 25.39 2.51 -5.20
N PRO A 51 25.73 2.93 -3.96
CA PRO A 51 24.75 2.98 -2.89
C PRO A 51 23.77 4.14 -3.11
N LEU A 52 22.48 3.86 -2.90
CA LEU A 52 21.37 4.84 -3.00
C LEU A 52 21.38 5.91 -1.89
N ARG A 53 22.35 5.82 -0.97
CA ARG A 53 22.59 6.72 0.15
C ARG A 53 24.08 6.92 0.34
N THR A 54 24.44 7.84 1.22
CA THR A 54 25.81 8.04 1.71
C THR A 54 25.80 8.21 3.22
N VAL A 55 26.94 7.97 3.86
CA VAL A 55 27.16 8.33 5.27
C VAL A 55 28.06 9.56 5.29
N ASN A 56 27.74 10.57 6.08
CA ASN A 56 28.58 11.76 6.22
C ASN A 56 29.65 11.55 7.31
N ASN A 57 30.52 12.55 7.50
CA ASN A 57 31.62 12.49 8.48
C ASN A 57 31.15 12.36 9.93
N TYR A 58 29.88 12.62 10.22
CA TYR A 58 29.26 12.51 11.54
C TYR A 58 28.54 11.17 11.74
N GLY A 59 28.62 10.25 10.76
CA GLY A 59 27.93 8.97 10.81
C GLY A 59 26.46 9.04 10.39
N GLU A 60 25.95 10.21 9.98
CA GLU A 60 24.57 10.37 9.56
C GLU A 60 24.36 9.81 8.15
N VAL A 61 23.30 9.01 8.01
CA VAL A 61 22.86 8.49 6.71
C VAL A 61 22.08 9.57 5.95
N ARG A 62 22.55 9.92 4.75
CA ARG A 62 21.89 10.85 3.84
C ARG A 62 21.44 10.17 2.56
N ARG A 63 20.21 10.45 2.14
CA ARG A 63 19.61 9.94 0.91
C ARG A 63 20.25 10.59 -0.32
N LYS A 64 20.68 9.78 -1.29
CA LYS A 64 20.99 10.27 -2.64
C LYS A 64 19.75 10.22 -3.54
N VAL A 65 18.87 9.25 -3.29
CA VAL A 65 17.63 9.02 -4.04
C VAL A 65 16.44 9.12 -3.08
N ARG A 66 15.30 9.64 -3.54
CA ARG A 66 14.06 9.69 -2.73
C ARG A 66 13.43 8.30 -2.56
N HIS A 67 12.70 8.06 -1.48
CA HIS A 67 11.97 6.80 -1.24
C HIS A 67 12.86 5.53 -1.38
N VAL A 68 14.07 5.57 -0.78
CA VAL A 68 15.06 4.48 -0.91
C VAL A 68 14.48 3.12 -0.53
N GLY A 69 13.68 3.03 0.54
CA GLY A 69 13.05 1.77 0.95
C GLY A 69 12.19 1.13 -0.14
N MET A 70 11.41 1.93 -0.88
CA MET A 70 10.60 1.46 -2.00
C MET A 70 11.49 0.91 -3.13
N ILE A 71 12.54 1.64 -3.51
CA ILE A 71 13.48 1.19 -4.55
C ILE A 71 14.20 -0.10 -4.14
N VAL A 72 14.62 -0.20 -2.88
CA VAL A 72 15.31 -1.39 -2.37
C VAL A 72 14.40 -2.61 -2.49
N VAL A 73 13.18 -2.57 -1.95
CA VAL A 73 12.26 -3.70 -2.01
C VAL A 73 11.86 -4.04 -3.45
N TRP A 74 11.46 -3.03 -4.23
CA TRP A 74 11.00 -3.19 -5.61
C TRP A 74 12.08 -3.78 -6.50
N LEU A 75 13.31 -3.28 -6.42
CA LEU A 75 14.35 -3.66 -7.39
C LEU A 75 15.23 -4.82 -6.92
N HIS A 76 15.05 -5.29 -5.69
CA HIS A 76 15.76 -6.45 -5.16
C HIS A 76 15.57 -7.68 -6.07
N PRO A 77 16.61 -8.50 -6.32
CA PRO A 77 16.48 -9.68 -7.17
C PRO A 77 15.62 -10.81 -6.58
N SER A 78 15.53 -10.89 -5.25
CA SER A 78 14.74 -11.91 -4.54
C SER A 78 13.36 -11.38 -4.11
N PHE A 79 12.39 -12.29 -3.98
CA PHE A 79 11.09 -12.09 -3.32
C PHE A 79 11.11 -12.53 -1.85
N GLU A 80 12.19 -13.15 -1.37
CA GLU A 80 12.32 -13.61 0.00
C GLU A 80 12.39 -12.43 0.97
N ARG A 81 11.43 -12.38 1.91
CA ARG A 81 11.29 -11.30 2.90
C ARG A 81 12.58 -11.10 3.70
N SER A 82 13.22 -12.19 4.13
CA SER A 82 14.43 -12.15 4.96
C SER A 82 15.61 -11.44 4.28
N TYR A 83 15.89 -11.75 3.03
CA TYR A 83 16.99 -11.12 2.28
C TYR A 83 16.74 -9.62 2.06
N ILE A 84 15.50 -9.23 1.78
CA ILE A 84 15.16 -7.81 1.62
C ILE A 84 15.27 -7.07 2.94
N ILE A 85 14.85 -7.68 4.05
CA ILE A 85 14.99 -7.09 5.38
C ILE A 85 16.46 -6.85 5.71
N GLU A 86 17.33 -7.84 5.48
CA GLU A 86 18.78 -7.70 5.71
C GLU A 86 19.35 -6.54 4.89
N GLU A 87 18.90 -6.41 3.64
CA GLU A 87 19.32 -5.31 2.77
C GLU A 87 18.79 -3.96 3.27
N LEU A 88 17.53 -3.88 3.66
CA LEU A 88 16.92 -2.68 4.25
C LEU A 88 17.58 -2.25 5.56
N ASP A 89 17.98 -3.18 6.42
CA ASP A 89 18.64 -2.89 7.70
C ASP A 89 20.03 -2.27 7.49
N LYS A 90 20.68 -2.52 6.35
CA LYS A 90 21.90 -1.77 6.00
C LYS A 90 21.57 -0.29 5.96
N TYR A 91 20.42 0.10 5.38
CA TYR A 91 20.01 1.49 5.20
C TYR A 91 19.76 2.28 6.49
N GLU A 92 19.52 1.60 7.62
CA GLU A 92 19.49 2.18 8.99
C GLU A 92 19.86 1.11 10.03
N PRO A 93 21.16 0.93 10.35
CA PRO A 93 21.59 -0.02 11.36
C PRO A 93 21.24 0.51 12.76
N GLY A 94 20.48 -0.27 13.55
CA GLY A 94 20.30 -0.01 14.99
C GLY A 94 19.10 0.84 15.44
N THR A 95 18.17 1.19 14.54
CA THR A 95 16.90 1.88 14.89
C THR A 95 15.72 0.92 15.13
N ARG A 96 15.96 -0.40 15.16
CA ARG A 96 14.95 -1.37 15.61
C ARG A 96 14.79 -1.27 17.12
N HIS A 97 13.72 -0.65 17.60
CA HIS A 97 13.17 -1.05 18.89
C HIS A 97 12.50 -2.43 18.70
N PRO A 98 12.65 -3.38 19.64
CA PRO A 98 12.02 -4.72 19.53
C PRO A 98 10.50 -4.67 19.35
N ASP A 99 9.88 -3.57 19.81
CA ASP A 99 8.44 -3.33 19.78
C ASP A 99 8.03 -2.17 18.86
N ASP A 100 8.97 -1.48 18.18
CA ASP A 100 8.65 -0.39 17.25
C ASP A 100 8.55 -0.91 15.81
N ASN A 101 7.31 -1.07 15.34
CA ASN A 101 6.98 -1.38 13.95
C ASN A 101 6.81 -0.14 13.07
N VAL A 102 7.43 0.99 13.40
CA VAL A 102 7.41 2.17 12.52
C VAL A 102 8.81 2.40 11.96
N LYS A 103 9.16 1.59 10.97
CA LYS A 103 10.26 1.94 10.09
C LYS A 103 9.76 3.01 9.13
N ASP A 104 9.83 4.26 9.60
CA ASP A 104 9.65 5.41 8.75
C ASP A 104 10.84 5.45 7.78
N TYR A 105 10.76 4.70 6.67
CA TYR A 105 11.72 4.82 5.57
C TYR A 105 11.49 6.14 4.77
N TYR A 106 11.01 7.16 5.49
CA TYR A 106 10.50 8.51 5.26
C TYR A 106 9.86 8.77 3.90
N ASP A 107 8.53 8.70 3.81
CA ASP A 107 7.65 9.00 2.64
C ASP A 107 7.45 7.87 1.62
N GLY A 108 8.00 6.67 1.82
CA GLY A 108 7.83 5.53 0.90
C GLY A 108 6.44 4.88 0.95
N GLY A 109 5.88 4.68 2.15
CA GLY A 109 4.61 3.96 2.36
C GLY A 109 3.40 4.67 1.74
N GLU A 110 3.20 5.96 2.04
CA GLU A 110 2.11 6.75 1.44
C GLU A 110 2.21 6.82 -0.08
N ARG A 111 3.43 6.85 -0.62
CA ARG A 111 3.70 6.85 -2.05
C ARG A 111 3.43 5.49 -2.69
N VAL A 112 3.82 4.38 -2.06
CA VAL A 112 3.46 3.03 -2.51
C VAL A 112 1.95 2.93 -2.69
N LEU A 113 1.20 3.41 -1.69
CA LEU A 113 -0.25 3.44 -1.72
C LEU A 113 -0.78 4.28 -2.90
N GLU A 114 -0.26 5.49 -3.12
CA GLU A 114 -0.64 6.35 -4.25
C GLU A 114 -0.28 5.73 -5.62
N PHE A 115 0.89 5.10 -5.77
CA PHE A 115 1.32 4.54 -7.05
C PHE A 115 0.62 3.26 -7.39
N CYS A 116 0.21 2.44 -6.43
CA CYS A 116 -0.62 1.28 -6.72
C CYS A 116 -2.00 1.69 -7.23
N ASP A 117 -2.51 2.84 -6.79
CA ASP A 117 -3.73 3.42 -7.38
C ASP A 117 -3.50 3.94 -8.80
N ARG A 118 -2.31 4.49 -9.09
CA ARG A 118 -1.98 5.07 -10.40
C ARG A 118 -1.58 4.01 -11.44
N ASP A 119 -0.83 2.98 -11.03
CA ASP A 119 -0.47 1.82 -11.86
C ASP A 119 -1.70 1.33 -12.61
N TYR A 120 -2.77 1.23 -11.84
CA TYR A 120 -4.07 0.79 -12.26
C TYR A 120 -4.75 1.68 -13.32
N ALA A 121 -4.58 2.99 -13.27
CA ALA A 121 -5.17 3.93 -14.23
C ALA A 121 -4.30 4.17 -15.47
N THR A 122 -2.99 3.95 -15.36
CA THR A 122 -2.00 4.45 -16.34
C THR A 122 -1.17 3.38 -17.04
N HIS A 123 -1.17 2.12 -16.58
CA HIS A 123 -0.49 1.04 -17.30
C HIS A 123 -1.46 0.18 -18.11
N LYS A 124 -1.44 0.40 -19.43
CA LYS A 124 -1.88 -0.59 -20.42
C LYS A 124 -0.84 -1.71 -20.47
N SER A 125 -1.13 -2.87 -19.90
CA SER A 125 -0.73 -4.17 -20.45
C SER A 125 -1.64 -5.28 -19.92
N ALA A 126 -2.95 -5.07 -20.05
CA ALA A 126 -3.89 -6.18 -20.20
C ALA A 126 -3.83 -6.68 -21.65
N THR A 127 -2.70 -7.24 -22.05
CA THR A 127 -2.56 -7.95 -23.32
C THR A 127 -1.58 -9.10 -23.12
N GLY A 128 -2.10 -10.32 -23.04
CA GLY A 128 -1.37 -11.57 -23.27
C GLY A 128 -0.25 -11.91 -22.28
N GLU A 129 -0.54 -12.87 -21.40
CA GLU A 129 0.40 -13.80 -20.73
C GLU A 129 1.57 -13.26 -19.88
N GLY A 130 1.77 -11.95 -19.76
CA GLY A 130 2.78 -11.37 -18.87
C GLY A 130 2.36 -10.03 -18.28
N VAL A 131 1.64 -10.05 -17.16
CA VAL A 131 1.22 -8.82 -16.46
C VAL A 131 2.41 -8.26 -15.69
N THR A 132 3.01 -7.17 -16.17
CA THR A 132 4.01 -6.39 -15.41
C THR A 132 3.32 -5.20 -14.78
N SER A 133 2.90 -5.35 -13.53
CA SER A 133 2.47 -4.23 -12.70
C SER A 133 3.60 -3.20 -12.54
N PHE A 134 3.25 -2.01 -12.06
CA PHE A 134 4.20 -0.94 -11.80
C PHE A 134 5.43 -1.42 -11.01
N PHE A 135 5.20 -2.25 -9.98
CA PHE A 135 6.23 -2.82 -9.13
C PHE A 135 6.64 -4.26 -9.50
N GLN A 136 6.31 -4.73 -10.71
CA GLN A 136 6.70 -6.04 -11.24
C GLN A 136 6.32 -7.22 -10.32
N GLY A 137 5.12 -7.19 -9.74
CA GLY A 137 4.57 -8.23 -8.87
C GLY A 137 4.99 -8.13 -7.40
N LYS A 138 5.75 -7.10 -7.00
CA LYS A 138 6.23 -6.92 -5.63
C LYS A 138 5.31 -6.09 -4.73
N GLU A 139 4.12 -5.75 -5.18
CA GLU A 139 3.14 -4.95 -4.46
C GLU A 139 2.90 -5.47 -3.03
N GLN A 140 2.63 -6.77 -2.90
CA GLN A 140 2.36 -7.39 -1.59
C GLN A 140 3.59 -7.36 -0.67
N LEU A 141 4.77 -7.56 -1.24
CA LEU A 141 6.03 -7.54 -0.50
C LEU A 141 6.41 -6.13 -0.06
N LEU A 142 6.22 -5.13 -0.93
CA LEU A 142 6.35 -3.71 -0.63
C LEU A 142 5.42 -3.32 0.51
N ALA A 143 4.16 -3.72 0.42
CA ALA A 143 3.17 -3.44 1.46
C ALA A 143 3.56 -4.05 2.81
N GLY A 144 3.86 -5.36 2.84
CA GLY A 144 4.21 -6.05 4.08
C GLY A 144 5.55 -5.65 4.71
N LEU A 145 6.39 -4.88 4.00
CA LEU A 145 7.70 -4.41 4.48
C LEU A 145 7.76 -2.90 4.74
N LEU A 146 6.97 -2.10 4.02
CA LEU A 146 7.05 -0.63 4.04
C LEU A 146 5.79 0.03 4.58
N LEU A 147 4.69 -0.69 4.70
CA LEU A 147 3.49 -0.22 5.41
C LEU A 147 3.51 -0.74 6.85
N PRO A 148 2.96 0.02 7.80
CA PRO A 148 2.89 -0.39 9.19
C PRO A 148 2.00 -1.64 9.34
N SER A 149 2.28 -2.45 10.36
CA SER A 149 1.45 -3.60 10.74
C SER A 149 0.06 -3.19 11.25
N SER A 150 -0.02 -2.03 11.90
CA SER A 150 -1.27 -1.43 12.34
C SER A 150 -1.18 0.10 12.26
N VAL A 151 -2.33 0.74 12.04
CA VAL A 151 -2.40 2.21 12.01
C VAL A 151 -2.51 2.80 13.41
N GLU A 152 -2.73 1.97 14.43
CA GLU A 152 -2.66 2.37 15.83
C GLU A 152 -1.21 2.69 16.24
N ASP A 153 -0.23 2.07 15.57
CA ASP A 153 1.21 2.29 15.75
C ASP A 153 1.70 3.52 14.97
N GLU A 154 1.08 3.81 13.81
CA GLU A 154 1.42 4.97 12.96
C GLU A 154 0.71 6.27 13.38
N SER A 155 -0.23 6.18 14.32
CA SER A 155 -1.35 7.10 14.47
C SER A 155 -0.96 8.57 14.75
N TRP A 156 -0.84 9.37 13.68
CA TRP A 156 -0.98 10.82 13.77
C TRP A 156 -2.36 11.23 14.33
N PHE A 157 -3.37 10.34 14.32
CA PHE A 157 -4.64 10.53 15.03
C PHE A 157 -4.44 10.55 16.57
N LYS A 158 -3.61 9.66 17.14
CA LYS A 158 -3.20 9.70 18.56
C LYS A 158 -2.44 10.97 18.90
N ASN A 159 -1.53 11.41 18.00
CA ASN A 159 -0.76 12.64 18.21
C ASN A 159 -1.60 13.92 18.10
N ARG A 160 -2.68 13.91 17.30
CA ARG A 160 -3.63 15.03 17.20
C ARG A 160 -4.69 15.08 18.27
N LEU A 161 -4.88 14.04 19.10
CA LEU A 161 -5.70 14.14 20.31
C LEU A 161 -5.16 15.19 21.30
N LYS A 162 -3.89 15.62 21.14
CA LYS A 162 -3.33 16.76 21.88
C LYS A 162 -3.84 18.12 21.38
N ASP A 163 -4.29 18.22 20.12
CA ASP A 163 -4.93 19.40 19.58
C ASP A 163 -6.43 19.30 19.92
N GLY A 164 -6.90 20.07 20.92
CA GLY A 164 -8.28 20.02 21.46
C GLY A 164 -9.41 20.48 20.53
N ASP A 165 -9.35 20.13 19.24
CA ASP A 165 -10.33 20.47 18.20
C ASP A 165 -10.95 19.18 17.64
N GLU A 166 -11.99 18.70 18.34
CA GLU A 166 -12.71 17.46 18.04
C GLU A 166 -13.37 17.49 16.65
N ASP A 167 -13.86 18.66 16.21
CA ASP A 167 -14.49 18.83 14.90
C ASP A 167 -13.47 18.64 13.76
N ARG A 168 -12.27 19.20 13.92
CA ARG A 168 -11.18 18.99 12.96
C ARG A 168 -10.71 17.54 12.93
N LEU A 169 -10.71 16.84 14.07
CA LEU A 169 -10.39 15.42 14.13
C LEU A 169 -11.47 14.60 13.40
N LYS A 170 -12.75 14.84 13.70
CA LYS A 170 -13.91 14.23 13.04
C LYS A 170 -13.82 14.37 11.52
N ALA A 171 -13.65 15.59 11.02
CA ALA A 171 -13.57 15.87 9.57
C ALA A 171 -12.40 15.13 8.89
N LYS A 172 -11.27 14.98 9.59
CA LYS A 172 -10.09 14.27 9.07
C LYS A 172 -10.26 12.75 9.06
N CYS A 173 -10.82 12.20 10.14
CA CYS A 173 -11.17 10.79 10.22
C CYS A 173 -12.15 10.43 9.10
N GLU A 174 -13.22 11.23 8.93
CA GLU A 174 -14.21 11.00 7.88
C GLU A 174 -13.60 11.13 6.49
N ARG A 175 -12.80 12.18 6.21
CA ARG A 175 -12.14 12.34 4.91
C ARG A 175 -11.25 11.13 4.57
N SER A 176 -10.49 10.65 5.55
CA SER A 176 -9.59 9.51 5.39
C SER A 176 -10.37 8.23 5.08
N PHE A 177 -11.40 7.94 5.88
CA PHE A 177 -12.28 6.80 5.69
C PHE A 177 -13.00 6.86 4.34
N ARG A 178 -13.56 8.03 3.99
CA ARG A 178 -14.22 8.26 2.71
C ARG A 178 -13.34 7.99 1.51
N MET A 179 -12.10 8.47 1.52
CA MET A 179 -11.18 8.23 0.41
C MET A 179 -10.96 6.73 0.17
N ALA A 180 -10.86 5.94 1.23
CA ALA A 180 -10.66 4.51 1.08
C ALA A 180 -11.94 3.77 0.62
N ILE A 181 -13.08 4.06 1.24
CA ILE A 181 -14.36 3.44 0.87
C ILE A 181 -14.74 3.77 -0.59
N ASN A 182 -14.59 5.02 -1.02
CA ASN A 182 -14.88 5.41 -2.40
C ASN A 182 -14.01 4.62 -3.40
N ARG A 183 -12.75 4.39 -3.05
CA ARG A 183 -11.82 3.66 -3.92
C ARG A 183 -12.10 2.16 -3.94
N LEU A 184 -12.40 1.54 -2.80
CA LEU A 184 -12.84 0.15 -2.72
C LEU A 184 -14.13 -0.09 -3.49
N SER A 185 -15.12 0.79 -3.32
CA SER A 185 -16.39 0.74 -4.04
C SER A 185 -16.16 0.83 -5.55
N SER A 186 -15.31 1.77 -5.98
CA SER A 186 -14.92 1.89 -7.39
C SER A 186 -14.16 0.67 -7.89
N TYR A 187 -13.29 0.07 -7.07
CA TYR A 187 -12.52 -1.12 -7.44
C TYR A 187 -13.44 -2.32 -7.72
N PHE A 188 -14.33 -2.61 -6.78
CA PHE A 188 -15.31 -3.69 -6.92
C PHE A 188 -16.28 -3.47 -8.08
N SER A 189 -16.67 -2.21 -8.34
CA SER A 189 -17.67 -1.90 -9.38
C SER A 189 -17.08 -1.89 -10.79
N LYS A 190 -15.94 -1.21 -11.00
CA LYS A 190 -15.42 -0.94 -12.35
C LYS A 190 -14.62 -2.09 -12.95
N HIS A 191 -14.21 -3.08 -12.15
CA HIS A 191 -13.11 -3.97 -12.55
C HIS A 191 -13.38 -5.44 -12.25
N MET A 192 -14.65 -5.78 -12.11
CA MET A 192 -15.10 -7.16 -11.95
C MET A 192 -14.69 -8.06 -13.13
N GLU A 193 -14.61 -7.50 -14.34
CA GLU A 193 -14.24 -8.24 -15.56
C GLU A 193 -12.73 -8.47 -15.71
N ASN A 194 -11.90 -7.57 -15.17
CA ASN A 194 -10.44 -7.66 -15.25
C ASN A 194 -9.80 -7.17 -13.94
N PRO A 195 -9.82 -8.01 -12.90
CA PRO A 195 -9.30 -7.67 -11.58
C PRO A 195 -7.77 -7.54 -11.61
N ASN A 196 -7.21 -6.61 -10.84
CA ASN A 196 -5.76 -6.59 -10.60
C ASN A 196 -5.44 -7.40 -9.33
N PRO A 197 -4.87 -8.62 -9.43
CA PRO A 197 -4.57 -9.44 -8.26
C PRO A 197 -3.52 -8.79 -7.33
N ASN A 198 -2.74 -7.84 -7.85
CA ASN A 198 -1.70 -7.13 -7.12
C ASN A 198 -2.20 -5.83 -6.48
N PHE A 199 -3.50 -5.54 -6.50
CA PHE A 199 -4.06 -4.30 -5.96
C PHE A 199 -3.94 -4.23 -4.43
N ILE A 200 -3.17 -3.26 -3.94
CA ILE A 200 -2.77 -3.08 -2.51
C ILE A 200 -3.88 -2.43 -1.67
N TYR A 201 -5.09 -2.97 -1.64
CA TYR A 201 -6.13 -2.42 -0.73
C TYR A 201 -6.21 -3.12 0.62
N ARG A 202 -5.77 -4.37 0.69
CA ARG A 202 -5.67 -5.15 1.94
C ARG A 202 -5.03 -4.35 3.08
N TYR A 203 -3.94 -3.66 2.77
CA TYR A 203 -3.16 -2.90 3.75
C TYR A 203 -3.70 -1.50 4.06
N ARG A 204 -4.63 -0.98 3.26
CA ARG A 204 -5.34 0.27 3.59
C ARG A 204 -6.49 0.03 4.57
N LEU A 205 -6.96 -1.21 4.71
CA LEU A 205 -8.10 -1.52 5.58
C LEU A 205 -7.81 -1.18 7.03
N SER A 206 -6.64 -1.53 7.56
CA SER A 206 -6.23 -1.12 8.91
C SER A 206 -6.23 0.41 9.10
N TYR A 207 -5.91 1.18 8.05
CA TYR A 207 -6.00 2.66 8.06
C TYR A 207 -7.43 3.17 8.12
N CYS A 208 -8.33 2.52 7.38
CA CYS A 208 -9.76 2.81 7.42
C CYS A 208 -10.34 2.54 8.81
N ILE A 209 -10.02 1.38 9.38
CA ILE A 209 -10.46 0.94 10.70
C ILE A 209 -9.97 1.89 11.79
N SER A 210 -8.68 2.27 11.78
CA SER A 210 -8.15 3.23 12.77
C SER A 210 -8.86 4.59 12.68
N ALA A 211 -9.12 5.09 11.47
CA ALA A 211 -9.87 6.34 11.28
C ALA A 211 -11.30 6.24 11.86
N LEU A 212 -11.95 5.08 11.71
CA LEU A 212 -13.26 4.81 12.32
C LEU A 212 -13.20 4.73 13.85
N LYS A 213 -12.24 3.98 14.41
CA LYS A 213 -12.06 3.85 15.87
C LYS A 213 -11.86 5.22 16.56
N ASN A 214 -11.23 6.16 15.86
CA ASN A 214 -10.97 7.52 16.36
C ASN A 214 -12.03 8.55 15.92
N PHE A 215 -13.07 8.14 15.19
CA PHE A 215 -14.16 9.04 14.81
C PHE A 215 -15.05 9.35 16.02
N LYS A 216 -15.33 10.64 16.25
CA LYS A 216 -16.13 11.12 17.40
C LYS A 216 -17.54 11.58 17.03
N GLY A 217 -17.94 11.45 15.76
CA GLY A 217 -19.30 11.76 15.32
C GLY A 217 -20.28 10.60 15.55
N SER A 218 -21.56 10.93 15.70
CA SER A 218 -22.66 9.95 15.72
C SER A 218 -23.12 9.54 14.31
N GLU A 219 -22.76 10.31 13.29
CA GLU A 219 -23.03 10.03 11.89
C GLU A 219 -21.95 10.59 10.97
N PHE A 220 -21.84 10.05 9.76
CA PHE A 220 -21.05 10.66 8.68
C PHE A 220 -21.81 11.85 8.09
N GLU A 221 -21.09 12.89 7.67
CA GLU A 221 -21.71 14.07 7.05
C GLU A 221 -21.76 13.95 5.51
N ALA A 222 -20.73 13.34 4.93
CA ALA A 222 -20.57 13.25 3.49
C ALA A 222 -21.54 12.25 2.88
N GLN A 223 -22.57 12.75 2.19
CA GLN A 223 -23.52 11.92 1.45
C GLN A 223 -22.85 10.91 0.48
N PRO A 224 -21.79 11.26 -0.28
CA PRO A 224 -21.11 10.28 -1.14
C PRO A 224 -20.45 9.13 -0.36
N LEU A 225 -20.07 9.33 0.90
CA LEU A 225 -19.56 8.26 1.75
C LEU A 225 -20.68 7.28 2.07
N LYS A 226 -21.85 7.79 2.48
CA LYS A 226 -23.03 6.99 2.84
C LYS A 226 -23.44 6.06 1.70
N GLU A 227 -23.53 6.58 0.48
CA GLU A 227 -23.88 5.81 -0.73
C GLU A 227 -22.85 4.74 -1.07
N ASN A 228 -21.56 5.09 -0.99
CA ASN A 228 -20.49 4.15 -1.27
C ASN A 228 -20.40 3.06 -0.19
N LEU A 229 -20.73 3.34 1.07
CA LEU A 229 -20.79 2.31 2.12
C LEU A 229 -21.83 1.25 1.79
N VAL A 230 -23.03 1.65 1.37
CA VAL A 230 -24.09 0.71 0.97
C VAL A 230 -23.62 -0.17 -0.19
N THR A 231 -23.07 0.45 -1.24
CA THR A 231 -22.53 -0.25 -2.42
C THR A 231 -21.42 -1.24 -2.02
N PHE A 232 -20.54 -0.79 -1.13
CA PHE A 232 -19.40 -1.56 -0.68
C PHE A 232 -19.82 -2.78 0.17
N PHE A 233 -20.73 -2.61 1.13
CA PHE A 233 -21.24 -3.73 1.93
C PHE A 233 -22.01 -4.74 1.08
N ALA A 234 -22.81 -4.28 0.11
CA ALA A 234 -23.48 -5.16 -0.83
C ALA A 234 -22.48 -5.99 -1.66
N ALA A 235 -21.36 -5.38 -2.08
CA ALA A 235 -20.30 -6.10 -2.79
C ALA A 235 -19.62 -7.16 -1.91
N ILE A 236 -19.33 -6.86 -0.64
CA ILE A 236 -18.78 -7.85 0.31
C ILE A 236 -19.72 -9.04 0.46
N ASP A 237 -21.00 -8.80 0.74
CA ASP A 237 -21.99 -9.88 0.93
C ASP A 237 -22.07 -10.74 -0.35
N LYS A 238 -22.07 -10.11 -1.53
CA LYS A 238 -22.09 -10.81 -2.82
C LYS A 238 -20.86 -11.70 -3.03
N PHE A 239 -19.65 -11.18 -2.76
CA PHE A 239 -18.41 -11.92 -2.97
C PHE A 239 -18.24 -13.07 -1.97
N THR A 240 -18.67 -12.87 -0.73
CA THR A 240 -18.60 -13.89 0.31
C THR A 240 -19.66 -14.99 0.15
N ALA A 241 -20.84 -14.66 -0.37
CA ALA A 241 -21.91 -15.64 -0.62
C ALA A 241 -21.69 -16.53 -1.85
N SER A 242 -20.84 -16.13 -2.79
CA SER A 242 -20.57 -16.90 -4.02
C SER A 242 -19.11 -16.76 -4.48
N PRO A 243 -18.13 -17.17 -3.64
CA PRO A 243 -16.72 -16.90 -3.89
C PRO A 243 -16.22 -17.45 -5.23
N ASP A 244 -16.73 -18.60 -5.67
CA ASP A 244 -16.32 -19.25 -6.92
C ASP A 244 -16.70 -18.46 -8.20
N LYS A 245 -17.60 -17.48 -8.08
CA LYS A 245 -18.05 -16.64 -9.20
C LYS A 245 -17.23 -15.36 -9.36
N TYR A 246 -16.27 -15.10 -8.46
CA TYR A 246 -15.53 -13.85 -8.42
C TYR A 246 -14.03 -14.08 -8.48
N PRO A 247 -13.27 -13.07 -8.93
CA PRO A 247 -11.82 -13.06 -8.78
C PRO A 247 -11.39 -13.34 -7.34
N GLN A 248 -10.42 -14.25 -7.17
CA GLN A 248 -9.88 -14.62 -5.86
C GLN A 248 -9.43 -13.39 -5.05
N CYS A 249 -8.83 -12.40 -5.69
CA CYS A 249 -8.39 -11.18 -5.02
C CYS A 249 -9.55 -10.35 -4.42
N PHE A 250 -10.75 -10.39 -5.02
CA PHE A 250 -11.94 -9.71 -4.48
C PHE A 250 -12.48 -10.48 -3.29
N VAL A 251 -12.58 -11.81 -3.39
CA VAL A 251 -13.02 -12.69 -2.31
C VAL A 251 -12.13 -12.54 -1.08
N GLU A 252 -10.81 -12.62 -1.26
CA GLU A 252 -9.85 -12.47 -0.17
C GLU A 252 -9.91 -11.06 0.46
N THR A 253 -10.13 -10.01 -0.34
CA THR A 253 -10.29 -8.64 0.19
C THR A 253 -11.60 -8.51 0.99
N ALA A 254 -12.69 -9.12 0.50
CA ALA A 254 -13.97 -9.13 1.20
C ALA A 254 -13.88 -9.90 2.52
N GLN A 255 -13.28 -11.09 2.52
CA GLN A 255 -13.04 -11.89 3.73
C GLN A 255 -12.18 -11.15 4.75
N GLU A 256 -11.12 -10.48 4.32
CA GLU A 256 -10.30 -9.66 5.22
C GLU A 256 -11.09 -8.51 5.84
N PHE A 257 -11.96 -7.86 5.05
CA PHE A 257 -12.83 -6.82 5.58
C PHE A 257 -13.86 -7.39 6.57
N THR A 258 -14.51 -8.50 6.24
CA THR A 258 -15.44 -9.20 7.14
C THR A 258 -14.76 -9.55 8.45
N ARG A 259 -13.55 -10.10 8.41
CA ARG A 259 -12.74 -10.39 9.60
C ARG A 259 -12.43 -9.12 10.40
N LEU A 260 -11.99 -8.06 9.74
CA LEU A 260 -11.65 -6.80 10.41
C LEU A 260 -12.86 -6.10 11.05
N PHE A 261 -14.06 -6.29 10.51
CA PHE A 261 -15.27 -5.69 11.08
C PHE A 261 -15.99 -6.57 12.10
N ASN A 262 -16.00 -7.89 11.90
CA ASN A 262 -16.75 -8.80 12.76
C ASN A 262 -15.89 -9.46 13.84
N GLU A 263 -14.58 -9.63 13.60
CA GLU A 263 -13.69 -10.40 14.48
C GLU A 263 -12.65 -9.54 15.21
N ALA A 264 -12.35 -8.33 14.74
CA ALA A 264 -11.20 -7.53 15.23
C ALA A 264 -11.46 -6.60 16.42
N ASP A 265 -12.41 -6.95 17.30
CA ASP A 265 -12.69 -6.19 18.55
C ASP A 265 -12.89 -4.68 18.29
N LEU A 266 -13.80 -4.36 17.36
CA LEU A 266 -14.17 -2.97 17.09
C LEU A 266 -15.04 -2.43 18.23
N PRO A 267 -14.88 -1.15 18.61
CA PRO A 267 -15.77 -0.53 19.60
C PRO A 267 -17.24 -0.55 19.16
N ASP A 268 -18.16 -0.75 20.11
CA ASP A 268 -19.62 -0.71 19.87
C ASP A 268 -20.08 0.55 19.13
N SER A 269 -19.40 1.68 19.34
CA SER A 269 -19.67 2.93 18.65
C SER A 269 -19.47 2.82 17.13
N VAL A 270 -18.46 2.06 16.67
CA VAL A 270 -18.19 1.82 15.25
C VAL A 270 -19.28 0.91 14.66
N HIS A 271 -19.66 -0.14 15.36
CA HIS A 271 -20.75 -1.02 14.94
C HIS A 271 -22.07 -0.26 14.81
N THR A 272 -22.39 0.58 15.81
CA THR A 272 -23.58 1.43 15.80
C THR A 272 -23.56 2.42 14.64
N LEU A 273 -22.41 3.06 14.38
CA LEU A 273 -22.22 4.01 13.29
C LEU A 273 -22.46 3.37 11.91
N LEU A 274 -22.08 2.11 11.73
CA LEU A 274 -22.13 1.42 10.43
C LEU A 274 -23.40 0.60 10.20
N ALA A 275 -24.10 0.21 11.26
CA ALA A 275 -25.30 -0.63 11.20
C ALA A 275 -26.36 -0.14 10.19
N PRO A 276 -26.66 1.17 10.07
CA PRO A 276 -27.65 1.64 9.08
C PRO A 276 -27.25 1.32 7.63
N TYR A 277 -25.96 1.41 7.28
CA TYR A 277 -25.49 1.16 5.93
C TYR A 277 -25.40 -0.33 5.61
N ILE A 278 -25.04 -1.16 6.59
CA ILE A 278 -25.08 -2.62 6.47
C ILE A 278 -26.52 -3.09 6.26
N LYS A 279 -27.47 -2.55 7.03
CA LYS A 279 -28.90 -2.85 6.87
C LYS A 279 -29.40 -2.44 5.48
N ALA A 280 -29.12 -1.22 5.06
CA ALA A 280 -29.53 -0.72 3.74
C ALA A 280 -28.91 -1.53 2.58
N ALA A 281 -27.67 -2.01 2.74
CA ALA A 281 -27.03 -2.86 1.73
C ALA A 281 -27.74 -4.21 1.54
N LYS A 282 -28.27 -4.78 2.63
CA LYS A 282 -29.04 -6.03 2.58
C LYS A 282 -30.44 -5.81 1.99
N GLU A 283 -31.12 -4.74 2.39
CA GLU A 283 -32.46 -4.41 1.90
C GLU A 283 -32.48 -3.99 0.41
N GLY A 284 -31.37 -3.49 -0.13
CA GLY A 284 -31.22 -3.14 -1.54
C GLY A 284 -30.66 -4.27 -2.43
N ALA A 285 -30.39 -5.45 -1.88
CA ALA A 285 -29.88 -6.62 -2.62
C ALA A 285 -31.00 -7.61 -3.02
N ASP A 286 -32.23 -7.36 -2.59
CA ASP A 286 -33.47 -8.05 -3.01
C ASP A 286 -34.09 -7.41 -4.26
#